data_AF-A0A518K875-F1
#
_entry.id   AF-A0A518K875-F1
#
_cell.length_a   1.000
_cell.length_b   1.000
_cell.length_c   1.000
_cell.angle_alpha   90.00
_cell.angle_beta   90.00
_cell.angle_gamma   90.00
#
_symmetry.space_group_name_H-M   'P 1'
#
loop_
_entity.id
_entity.type
_entity.pdbx_description
1 polymer ?
#
loop_
_entity_poly.entity_id
_entity_poly.type
_entity_poly.pdbx_seq_one_letter_code
_entity_poly.pdbx_strand_id
1 'polypeptide(L)'
;MTIRPLAFLVAACLLFVGATSCDARTWSDSSGQYTVDAELVALTEKAAILQRGDHHLVSIDVEQLSEEDQAYLATEEAKLAADRVANKQQTWTTVGGIEIIGNVVDFVERDVTFQRRRSKVYVNDRVFDNLPDVYQKIAPRVVAHFENLPTINDKASLERWLVRRRGQPATYKVEGVILELPSGDEYAFPFFLFRDEDLEVLKPGWDRWVAAHGNYESQSSMSDELRTLAAARQQDAEVTQQIAKLQLMMQTVEAGVTSLWEVTLMPGQGVAGTPLWVVVPGRDSRQATAAALSRNPGYIAGPVRRVSR
;
A
#
# COMPACT_ATOMS: atom_id res chain seq x y z
N MET A 1 -48.14 60.42 4.01
CA MET A 1 -48.93 59.17 3.88
C MET A 1 -48.60 58.62 2.51
N THR A 2 -47.92 57.48 2.27
CA THR A 2 -47.85 56.12 2.84
C THR A 2 -46.51 55.48 2.38
N ILE A 3 -45.49 55.19 3.21
CA ILE A 3 -45.09 53.90 3.85
C ILE A 3 -45.00 52.63 2.95
N ARG A 4 -43.72 52.22 2.66
CA ARG A 4 -43.07 50.85 2.64
C ARG A 4 -43.12 49.92 1.38
N PRO A 5 -42.20 48.90 1.25
CA PRO A 5 -40.79 48.97 0.80
C PRO A 5 -40.43 47.75 -0.14
N LEU A 6 -39.17 47.26 -0.13
CA LEU A 6 -38.63 45.98 -0.69
C LEU A 6 -38.19 46.03 -2.17
N ALA A 7 -37.04 45.52 -2.62
CA ALA A 7 -36.03 44.66 -2.01
C ALA A 7 -34.66 44.90 -2.70
N PHE A 8 -33.61 45.04 -1.89
CA PHE A 8 -32.22 44.86 -2.29
C PHE A 8 -31.99 43.39 -2.66
N LEU A 9 -31.34 43.10 -3.79
CA LEU A 9 -30.79 41.78 -4.07
C LEU A 9 -29.33 41.94 -4.48
N VAL A 10 -28.47 41.86 -3.46
CA VAL A 10 -27.01 41.77 -3.58
C VAL A 10 -26.70 40.36 -4.09
N ALA A 11 -26.18 40.26 -5.31
CA ALA A 11 -25.63 39.03 -5.85
C ALA A 11 -24.33 38.70 -5.10
N ALA A 12 -24.41 37.75 -4.18
CA ALA A 12 -23.25 37.17 -3.51
C ALA A 12 -22.55 36.20 -4.48
N CYS A 13 -21.36 36.58 -4.94
CA CYS A 13 -20.40 35.68 -5.57
C CYS A 13 -20.08 34.54 -4.60
N LEU A 14 -20.60 33.34 -4.89
CA LEU A 14 -20.12 32.08 -4.35
C LEU A 14 -18.69 31.86 -4.84
N LEU A 15 -17.73 32.12 -3.96
CA LEU A 15 -16.37 31.58 -4.05
C LEU A 15 -16.49 30.06 -3.82
N PHE A 16 -16.59 29.31 -4.92
CA PHE A 16 -16.24 27.89 -4.91
C PHE A 16 -14.74 27.78 -4.63
N VAL A 17 -14.40 27.53 -3.37
CA VAL A 17 -13.09 27.01 -2.99
C VAL A 17 -13.05 25.59 -3.55
N GLY A 18 -12.41 25.44 -4.71
CA GLY A 18 -12.11 24.13 -5.29
C GLY A 18 -11.29 23.33 -4.29
N ALA A 19 -11.86 22.23 -3.81
CA ALA A 19 -11.07 21.17 -3.21
C ALA A 19 -10.12 20.69 -4.30
N THR A 20 -8.82 20.89 -4.10
CA THR A 20 -7.76 20.29 -4.91
C THR A 20 -7.81 18.78 -4.66
N SER A 21 -8.60 18.09 -5.47
CA SER A 21 -8.39 16.67 -5.72
C SER A 21 -7.10 16.54 -6.54
N CYS A 22 -6.22 15.63 -6.13
CA CYS A 22 -5.09 15.17 -6.93
C CYS A 22 -5.57 14.75 -8.34
N ASP A 23 -4.72 14.92 -9.36
CA ASP A 23 -4.91 14.90 -10.84
C ASP A 23 -5.95 13.93 -11.45
N ALA A 24 -7.21 13.97 -11.02
CA ALA A 24 -8.29 13.25 -11.66
C ALA A 24 -8.68 13.97 -12.97
N ARG A 25 -8.43 13.31 -14.10
CA ARG A 25 -8.82 13.79 -15.45
C ARG A 25 -9.90 12.88 -16.04
N THR A 26 -10.64 13.41 -17.01
CA THR A 26 -11.56 12.60 -17.80
C THR A 26 -10.78 11.94 -18.94
N TRP A 27 -10.74 10.61 -18.92
CA TRP A 27 -10.18 9.77 -19.98
C TRP A 27 -11.27 9.32 -20.92
N SER A 28 -10.97 9.26 -22.21
CA SER A 28 -11.92 8.85 -23.24
C SER A 28 -11.35 7.69 -24.06
N ASP A 29 -12.24 6.81 -24.52
CA ASP A 29 -11.87 5.77 -25.48
C ASP A 29 -11.69 6.35 -26.89
N SER A 30 -11.08 5.58 -27.79
CA SER A 30 -10.85 5.95 -29.20
C SER A 30 -12.13 6.27 -29.97
N SER A 31 -13.30 5.77 -29.52
CA SER A 31 -14.60 6.07 -30.11
C SER A 31 -15.26 7.33 -29.54
N GLY A 32 -14.78 7.86 -28.42
CA GLY A 32 -15.35 8.98 -27.67
C GLY A 32 -16.73 8.69 -27.06
N GLN A 33 -17.18 7.43 -27.06
CA GLN A 33 -18.47 7.03 -26.49
C GLN A 33 -18.38 6.70 -25.00
N TYR A 34 -17.18 6.38 -24.51
CA TYR A 34 -16.94 6.01 -23.14
C TYR A 34 -15.93 6.95 -22.50
N THR A 35 -16.35 7.59 -21.42
CA THR A 35 -15.53 8.50 -20.63
C THR A 35 -15.44 8.03 -19.19
N VAL A 36 -14.26 8.14 -18.59
CA VAL A 36 -14.03 7.78 -17.19
C VAL A 36 -13.23 8.87 -16.48
N ASP A 37 -13.76 9.38 -15.37
CA ASP A 37 -13.03 10.29 -14.49
C ASP A 37 -12.12 9.47 -13.58
N ALA A 38 -10.82 9.62 -13.77
CA ALA A 38 -9.81 8.86 -13.06
C ALA A 38 -8.45 9.56 -13.00
N GLU A 39 -7.68 9.26 -11.97
CA GLU A 39 -6.29 9.66 -11.81
C GLU A 39 -5.37 8.64 -12.50
N LEU A 40 -4.33 9.11 -13.21
CA LEU A 40 -3.29 8.23 -13.75
C LEU A 40 -2.42 7.74 -12.61
N VAL A 41 -2.39 6.43 -12.39
CA VAL A 41 -1.59 5.84 -11.33
C VAL A 41 -0.39 5.09 -11.88
N ALA A 42 -0.52 4.50 -13.07
CA ALA A 42 0.56 3.83 -13.77
C ALA A 42 0.54 4.10 -15.26
N LEU A 43 1.73 4.03 -15.85
CA LEU A 43 1.89 3.90 -17.27
C LEU A 43 2.92 2.80 -17.57
N THR A 44 2.51 1.82 -18.38
CA THR A 44 3.39 0.83 -19.00
C THR A 44 3.46 1.08 -20.50
N GLU A 45 4.29 0.35 -21.25
CA GLU A 45 4.34 0.49 -22.72
C GLU A 45 3.00 0.18 -23.42
N LYS A 46 2.15 -0.67 -22.82
CA LYS A 46 0.93 -1.19 -23.47
C LYS A 46 -0.37 -0.79 -22.76
N ALA A 47 -0.31 -0.51 -21.46
CA ALA A 47 -1.49 -0.23 -20.64
C ALA A 47 -1.27 0.96 -19.69
N ALA A 48 -2.33 1.75 -19.52
CA ALA A 48 -2.44 2.79 -18.49
C ALA A 48 -3.33 2.27 -17.35
N ILE A 49 -2.87 2.41 -16.10
CA ILE A 49 -3.69 2.06 -14.93
C ILE A 49 -4.27 3.35 -14.35
N LEU A 50 -5.59 3.38 -14.31
CA LEU A 50 -6.38 4.51 -13.88
C LEU A 50 -7.09 4.19 -12.57
N GLN A 51 -7.13 5.15 -11.65
CA GLN A 51 -7.86 5.05 -10.40
C GLN A 51 -9.04 5.99 -10.41
N ARG A 52 -10.24 5.42 -10.36
CA ARG A 52 -11.48 6.18 -10.31
C ARG A 52 -11.68 6.80 -8.93
N GLY A 53 -12.54 7.82 -8.85
CA GLY A 53 -12.86 8.50 -7.59
C GLY A 53 -13.50 7.60 -6.51
N ASP A 54 -13.90 6.38 -6.85
CA ASP A 54 -14.37 5.34 -5.93
C ASP A 54 -13.26 4.37 -5.50
N HIS A 55 -11.99 4.69 -5.79
CA HIS A 55 -10.81 3.88 -5.47
C HIS A 55 -10.73 2.55 -6.26
N HIS A 56 -11.54 2.36 -7.30
CA HIS A 56 -11.38 1.24 -8.21
C HIS A 56 -10.28 1.49 -9.24
N LEU A 57 -9.41 0.50 -9.39
CA LEU A 57 -8.35 0.48 -10.39
C LEU A 57 -8.83 -0.20 -11.67
N VAL A 58 -8.56 0.45 -12.79
CA VAL A 58 -8.92 -0.01 -14.13
C VAL A 58 -7.68 0.04 -14.99
N SER A 59 -7.33 -1.09 -15.59
CA SER A 59 -6.26 -1.18 -16.60
C SER A 59 -6.91 -1.02 -17.98
N ILE A 60 -6.44 -0.05 -18.76
CA ILE A 60 -6.91 0.23 -20.13
C ILE A 60 -5.72 0.18 -21.08
N ASP A 61 -5.86 -0.52 -22.20
CA ASP A 61 -4.83 -0.54 -23.24
C ASP A 61 -4.65 0.88 -23.81
N VAL A 62 -3.39 1.32 -23.94
CA VAL A 62 -3.07 2.67 -24.43
C VAL A 62 -3.63 2.89 -25.84
N GLU A 63 -3.64 1.84 -26.67
CA GLU A 63 -4.19 1.87 -28.03
C GLU A 63 -5.71 2.10 -28.06
N GLN A 64 -6.43 1.78 -26.98
CA GLN A 64 -7.87 1.96 -26.87
C GLN A 64 -8.26 3.36 -26.38
N LEU A 65 -7.31 4.15 -25.89
CA LEU A 65 -7.53 5.54 -25.46
C LEU A 65 -7.62 6.49 -26.64
N SER A 66 -8.23 7.66 -26.43
CA SER A 66 -8.30 8.74 -27.42
C SER A 66 -6.91 9.27 -27.79
N GLU A 67 -6.77 9.88 -28.98
CA GLU A 67 -5.49 10.49 -29.40
C GLU A 67 -5.03 11.59 -28.42
N GLU A 68 -5.96 12.31 -27.80
CA GLU A 68 -5.65 13.35 -26.80
C GLU A 68 -5.11 12.75 -25.49
N ASP A 69 -5.68 11.62 -25.05
CA ASP A 69 -5.20 10.88 -23.88
C ASP A 69 -3.84 10.23 -24.14
N GLN A 70 -3.65 9.63 -25.33
CA GLN A 70 -2.36 9.08 -25.74
C GLN A 70 -1.27 10.16 -25.79
N ALA A 71 -1.59 11.35 -26.31
CA ALA A 71 -0.66 12.47 -26.34
C ALA A 71 -0.28 12.95 -24.93
N TYR A 72 -1.23 12.91 -23.98
CA TYR A 72 -0.93 13.21 -22.58
C TYR A 72 0.01 12.19 -21.95
N LEU A 73 -0.18 10.89 -22.20
CA LEU A 73 0.70 9.84 -21.67
C LEU A 73 2.16 10.01 -22.10
N ALA A 74 2.42 10.69 -23.23
CA ALA A 74 3.76 11.02 -23.69
C ALA A 74 4.40 12.22 -22.96
N THR A 75 3.63 13.00 -22.18
CA THR A 75 4.12 14.18 -21.46
C THR A 75 4.94 13.81 -20.22
N GLU A 76 5.84 14.69 -19.82
CA GLU A 76 6.60 14.53 -18.57
C GLU A 76 5.70 14.58 -17.33
N GLU A 77 4.55 15.27 -17.41
CA GLU A 77 3.58 15.35 -16.32
C GLU A 77 2.94 13.98 -16.04
N ALA A 78 2.55 13.25 -17.09
CA ALA A 78 1.99 11.90 -16.96
C ALA A 78 3.03 10.91 -16.42
N LYS A 79 4.27 10.99 -16.89
CA LYS A 79 5.37 10.15 -16.37
C LYS A 79 5.65 10.43 -14.89
N LEU A 80 5.70 11.70 -14.49
CA LEU A 80 5.92 12.10 -13.10
C LEU A 80 4.74 11.73 -12.18
N ALA A 81 3.52 11.69 -12.70
CA ALA A 81 2.35 11.19 -11.96
C ALA A 81 2.43 9.68 -11.75
N ALA A 82 2.70 8.92 -12.82
CA ALA A 82 2.88 7.47 -12.75
C ALA A 82 4.06 7.05 -11.86
N ASP A 83 5.21 7.73 -11.99
CA ASP A 83 6.42 7.46 -11.20
C ASP A 83 6.21 7.73 -9.70
N ARG A 84 5.38 8.73 -9.36
CA ARG A 84 5.10 9.07 -7.96
C ARG A 84 4.41 7.92 -7.22
N VAL A 85 3.55 7.18 -7.91
CA VAL A 85 2.84 6.06 -7.30
C VAL A 85 3.62 4.77 -7.47
N ALA A 86 4.19 4.49 -8.65
CA ALA A 86 4.99 3.29 -8.90
C ALA A 86 6.26 3.17 -8.02
N ASN A 87 6.82 4.28 -7.53
CA ASN A 87 7.99 4.30 -6.63
C ASN A 87 7.65 4.38 -5.14
N LYS A 88 6.36 4.40 -4.76
CA LYS A 88 5.98 4.38 -3.35
C LYS A 88 6.21 2.97 -2.80
N GLN A 89 7.04 2.86 -1.75
CA GLN A 89 7.37 1.58 -1.12
C GLN A 89 6.11 0.84 -0.69
N GLN A 90 5.99 -0.40 -1.14
CA GLN A 90 4.84 -1.24 -0.80
C GLN A 90 5.04 -2.00 0.51
N THR A 91 4.01 -2.07 1.34
CA THR A 91 3.99 -2.81 2.60
C THR A 91 3.02 -3.98 2.51
N TRP A 92 3.55 -5.20 2.57
CA TRP A 92 2.79 -6.45 2.46
C TRP A 92 2.65 -7.13 3.81
N THR A 93 1.46 -7.65 4.12
CA THR A 93 1.22 -8.27 5.42
C THR A 93 1.16 -9.78 5.29
N THR A 94 2.04 -10.47 6.01
CA THR A 94 1.99 -11.93 6.07
C THR A 94 0.87 -12.44 7.00
N VAL A 95 0.45 -13.69 6.84
CA VAL A 95 -0.52 -14.39 7.72
C VAL A 95 -0.10 -14.35 9.20
N GLY A 96 1.21 -14.19 9.48
CA GLY A 96 1.77 -14.05 10.83
C GLY A 96 1.81 -12.61 11.37
N GLY A 97 1.25 -11.63 10.67
CA GLY A 97 1.26 -10.22 11.05
C GLY A 97 2.61 -9.51 10.87
N ILE A 98 3.55 -10.13 10.16
CA ILE A 98 4.83 -9.50 9.82
C ILE A 98 4.62 -8.68 8.54
N GLU A 99 5.00 -7.42 8.59
CA GLU A 99 5.04 -6.50 7.45
C GLU A 99 6.34 -6.66 6.67
N ILE A 100 6.24 -6.78 5.35
CA ILE A 100 7.36 -6.86 4.41
C ILE A 100 7.30 -5.61 3.55
N ILE A 101 8.34 -4.79 3.61
CA ILE A 101 8.47 -3.61 2.77
C ILE A 101 9.23 -4.04 1.51
N GLY A 102 8.62 -3.90 0.34
CA GLY A 102 9.23 -4.25 -0.94
C GLY A 102 8.25 -4.18 -2.10
N ASN A 103 8.75 -3.86 -3.28
CA ASN A 103 7.93 -3.71 -4.48
C ASN A 103 7.75 -5.08 -5.16
N VAL A 104 6.54 -5.40 -5.61
CA VAL A 104 6.35 -6.58 -6.45
C VAL A 104 6.92 -6.31 -7.83
N VAL A 105 7.83 -7.18 -8.28
CA VAL A 105 8.52 -7.04 -9.55
C VAL A 105 8.22 -8.17 -10.54
N ASP A 106 7.83 -9.36 -10.09
CA ASP A 106 7.45 -10.44 -11.01
C ASP A 106 6.65 -11.53 -10.29
N PHE A 107 6.12 -12.48 -11.06
CA PHE A 107 5.59 -13.74 -10.58
C PHE A 107 6.58 -14.87 -10.78
N VAL A 108 6.47 -15.89 -9.92
CA VAL A 108 7.35 -17.04 -10.01
C VAL A 108 6.62 -18.33 -9.68
N GLU A 109 6.88 -19.33 -10.51
CA GLU A 109 6.53 -20.73 -10.28
C GLU A 109 7.81 -21.55 -10.20
N ARG A 110 8.09 -22.19 -9.06
CA ARG A 110 9.30 -23.00 -8.90
C ARG A 110 9.07 -24.23 -8.04
N ASP A 111 9.72 -25.32 -8.43
CA ASP A 111 9.84 -26.51 -7.59
C ASP A 111 10.89 -26.27 -6.49
N VAL A 112 10.50 -26.57 -5.25
CA VAL A 112 11.34 -26.50 -4.06
C VAL A 112 11.50 -27.88 -3.46
N THR A 113 12.72 -28.42 -3.58
CA THR A 113 13.13 -29.73 -3.07
C THR A 113 13.89 -29.60 -1.75
N PHE A 114 13.38 -30.26 -0.73
CA PHE A 114 14.00 -30.42 0.59
C PHE A 114 14.60 -31.80 0.72
N GLN A 115 15.86 -31.89 1.15
CA GLN A 115 16.52 -33.18 1.33
C GLN A 115 17.59 -33.12 2.42
N ARG A 116 17.89 -34.27 3.01
CA ARG A 116 18.97 -34.41 4.01
C ARG A 116 20.07 -35.29 3.44
N ARG A 117 21.30 -34.77 3.34
CA ARG A 117 22.48 -35.51 2.89
C ARG A 117 23.63 -35.30 3.87
N ARG A 118 24.27 -36.38 4.33
CA ARG A 118 25.43 -36.33 5.25
C ARG A 118 25.21 -35.40 6.46
N SER A 119 24.04 -35.53 7.10
CA SER A 119 23.61 -34.73 8.25
C SER A 119 23.46 -33.21 8.00
N LYS A 120 23.40 -32.78 6.74
CA LYS A 120 23.07 -31.40 6.38
C LYS A 120 21.73 -31.35 5.64
N VAL A 121 20.98 -30.29 5.89
CA VAL A 121 19.72 -29.98 5.19
C VAL A 121 20.05 -29.18 3.93
N TYR A 122 19.47 -29.59 2.81
CA TYR A 122 19.58 -28.91 1.52
C TYR A 122 18.20 -28.49 1.02
N VAL A 123 18.15 -27.32 0.40
CA VAL A 123 17.00 -26.77 -0.33
C VAL A 123 17.47 -26.44 -1.75
N ASN A 124 16.89 -27.05 -2.79
CA ASN A 124 17.28 -26.84 -4.21
C ASN A 124 18.81 -26.88 -4.43
N ASP A 125 19.48 -27.86 -3.81
CA ASP A 125 20.94 -28.09 -3.83
C ASP A 125 21.83 -27.13 -3.05
N ARG A 126 21.27 -26.13 -2.36
CA ARG A 126 22.02 -25.28 -1.42
C ARG A 126 21.87 -25.77 0.01
N VAL A 127 22.95 -25.69 0.79
CA VAL A 127 22.91 -25.96 2.23
C VAL A 127 22.04 -24.91 2.90
N PHE A 128 21.10 -25.33 3.74
CA PHE A 128 20.15 -24.45 4.42
C PHE A 128 20.83 -23.27 5.12
N ASP A 129 21.94 -23.53 5.83
CA ASP A 129 22.70 -22.52 6.59
C ASP A 129 23.39 -21.46 5.71
N ASN A 130 23.53 -21.74 4.41
CA ASN A 130 24.12 -20.80 3.45
C ASN A 130 23.05 -20.01 2.68
N LEU A 131 21.76 -20.25 2.96
CA LEU A 131 20.69 -19.47 2.37
C LEU A 131 20.62 -18.10 3.06
N PRO A 132 20.22 -17.04 2.34
CA PRO A 132 19.83 -15.78 2.96
C PRO A 132 18.81 -15.97 4.09
N ASP A 133 18.89 -15.13 5.12
CA ASP A 133 18.04 -15.21 6.32
C ASP A 133 16.55 -15.26 6.01
N VAL A 134 16.12 -14.54 4.97
CA VAL A 134 14.74 -14.55 4.46
C VAL A 134 14.33 -15.96 4.04
N TYR A 135 15.14 -16.64 3.22
CA TYR A 135 14.86 -17.99 2.77
C TYR A 135 14.97 -19.03 3.90
N GLN A 136 15.85 -18.82 4.89
CA GLN A 136 15.89 -19.69 6.08
C GLN A 136 14.57 -19.63 6.88
N LYS A 137 13.88 -18.49 6.88
CA LYS A 137 12.57 -18.34 7.53
C LYS A 137 11.41 -18.85 6.68
N ILE A 138 11.50 -18.73 5.35
CA ILE A 138 10.45 -19.18 4.42
C ILE A 138 10.46 -20.70 4.26
N ALA A 139 11.64 -21.31 4.12
CA ALA A 139 11.81 -22.72 3.81
C ALA A 139 11.04 -23.68 4.77
N PRO A 140 11.11 -23.54 6.10
CA PRO A 140 10.31 -24.36 7.01
C PRO A 140 8.80 -24.16 6.84
N ARG A 141 8.37 -22.92 6.55
CA ARG A 141 6.94 -22.58 6.35
C ARG A 141 6.35 -23.20 5.09
N VAL A 142 7.15 -23.36 4.03
CA VAL A 142 6.74 -24.10 2.83
C VAL A 142 6.36 -25.52 3.20
N VAL A 143 7.24 -26.23 3.92
CA VAL A 143 6.94 -27.60 4.36
C VAL A 143 5.74 -27.63 5.31
N ALA A 144 5.65 -26.67 6.24
CA ALA A 144 4.52 -26.56 7.15
C ALA A 144 3.17 -26.41 6.43
N HIS A 145 3.15 -25.61 5.37
CA HIS A 145 1.95 -25.38 4.56
C HIS A 145 1.54 -26.64 3.80
N PHE A 146 2.43 -27.23 2.99
CA PHE A 146 2.09 -28.37 2.15
C PHE A 146 1.80 -29.66 2.94
N GLU A 147 2.46 -29.84 4.08
CA GLU A 147 2.24 -31.01 4.95
C GLU A 147 1.14 -30.77 5.99
N ASN A 148 0.57 -29.56 6.08
CA ASN A 148 -0.37 -29.15 7.13
C ASN A 148 0.20 -29.37 8.55
N LEU A 149 1.49 -29.09 8.73
CA LEU A 149 2.24 -29.27 9.97
C LEU A 149 2.74 -27.91 10.49
N PRO A 150 1.90 -27.12 11.20
CA PRO A 150 2.25 -25.77 11.67
C PRO A 150 3.40 -25.76 12.70
N THR A 151 3.77 -26.93 13.22
CA THR A 151 4.90 -27.11 14.13
C THR A 151 6.28 -26.97 13.46
N ILE A 152 6.32 -26.93 12.12
CA ILE A 152 7.56 -26.76 11.35
C ILE A 152 7.78 -25.26 11.09
N ASN A 153 8.53 -24.60 11.97
CA ASN A 153 8.73 -23.15 11.92
C ASN A 153 10.21 -22.73 11.92
N ASP A 154 11.12 -23.69 12.13
CA ASP A 154 12.55 -23.44 12.30
C ASP A 154 13.39 -24.58 11.69
N LYS A 155 14.70 -24.38 11.64
CA LYS A 155 15.64 -25.38 11.13
C LYS A 155 15.53 -26.71 11.88
N ALA A 156 15.39 -26.68 13.20
CA ALA A 156 15.40 -27.88 14.03
C ALA A 156 14.14 -28.74 13.82
N SER A 157 12.98 -28.12 13.65
CA SER A 157 11.74 -28.82 13.28
C SER A 157 11.79 -29.37 11.86
N LEU A 158 12.34 -28.62 10.91
CA LEU A 158 12.56 -29.07 9.53
C LEU A 158 13.49 -30.29 9.47
N GLU A 159 14.60 -30.26 10.21
CA GLU A 159 15.54 -31.39 10.27
C GLU A 159 14.87 -32.62 10.89
N ARG A 160 14.16 -32.47 12.02
CA ARG A 160 13.42 -33.58 12.65
C ARG A 160 12.40 -34.19 11.70
N TRP A 161 11.71 -33.36 10.92
CA TRP A 161 10.78 -33.84 9.90
C TRP A 161 11.49 -34.62 8.79
N LEU A 162 12.61 -34.13 8.26
CA LEU A 162 13.42 -34.83 7.26
C LEU A 162 13.97 -36.17 7.77
N VAL A 163 14.34 -36.24 9.05
CA VAL A 163 14.78 -37.49 9.71
C VAL A 163 13.65 -38.51 9.75
N ARG A 164 12.41 -38.10 10.07
CA ARG A 164 11.24 -38.99 10.05
C ARG A 164 10.94 -39.54 8.65
N ARG A 165 11.19 -38.76 7.59
CA ARG A 165 11.10 -39.21 6.19
C ARG A 165 12.28 -40.08 5.73
N ARG A 166 13.18 -40.46 6.64
CA ARG A 166 14.38 -41.28 6.34
C ARG A 166 15.25 -40.69 5.22
N GLY A 167 15.27 -39.36 5.10
CA GLY A 167 16.08 -38.65 4.09
C GLY A 167 15.55 -38.70 2.65
N GLN A 168 14.32 -39.18 2.43
CA GLN A 168 13.69 -39.08 1.11
C GLN A 168 13.47 -37.59 0.74
N PRO A 169 13.83 -37.18 -0.49
CA PRO A 169 13.60 -35.81 -0.93
C PRO A 169 12.10 -35.52 -1.02
N ALA A 170 11.74 -34.28 -0.72
CA ALA A 170 10.39 -33.78 -0.80
C ALA A 170 10.37 -32.57 -1.73
N THR A 171 9.67 -32.66 -2.85
CA THR A 171 9.55 -31.56 -3.80
C THR A 171 8.14 -31.01 -3.74
N TYR A 172 8.02 -29.69 -3.63
CA TYR A 172 6.76 -28.97 -3.66
C TYR A 172 6.81 -27.92 -4.76
N LYS A 173 5.74 -27.81 -5.52
CA LYS A 173 5.55 -26.74 -6.48
C LYS A 173 5.11 -25.49 -5.72
N VAL A 174 5.91 -24.44 -5.77
CA VAL A 174 5.67 -23.20 -5.01
C VAL A 174 5.40 -22.07 -5.98
N GLU A 175 4.25 -21.44 -5.78
CA GLU A 175 3.78 -20.28 -6.53
C GLU A 175 3.91 -19.04 -5.65
N GLY A 176 4.31 -17.92 -6.24
CA GLY A 176 4.51 -16.69 -5.49
C GLY A 176 4.90 -15.50 -6.35
N VAL A 177 5.38 -14.48 -5.66
CA VAL A 177 5.84 -13.22 -6.24
C VAL A 177 7.31 -13.00 -5.93
N ILE A 178 8.00 -12.32 -6.84
CA ILE A 178 9.32 -11.75 -6.58
C ILE A 178 9.09 -10.35 -6.03
N LEU A 179 9.63 -10.10 -4.83
CA LEU A 179 9.66 -8.79 -4.20
C LEU A 179 11.08 -8.25 -4.24
N GLU A 180 11.23 -7.01 -4.72
CA GLU A 180 12.44 -6.22 -4.58
C GLU A 180 12.37 -5.46 -3.25
N LEU A 181 13.32 -5.73 -2.36
CA LEU A 181 13.42 -5.05 -1.07
C LEU A 181 14.11 -3.68 -1.23
N PRO A 182 14.01 -2.77 -0.24
CA PRO A 182 14.72 -1.49 -0.27
C PRO A 182 16.24 -1.58 -0.43
N SER A 183 16.84 -2.75 -0.17
CA SER A 183 18.26 -3.02 -0.44
C SER A 183 18.58 -3.21 -1.93
N GLY A 184 17.57 -3.33 -2.79
CA GLY A 184 17.69 -3.73 -4.20
C GLY A 184 17.80 -5.25 -4.40
N ASP A 185 17.68 -6.04 -3.32
CA ASP A 185 17.71 -7.49 -3.42
C ASP A 185 16.32 -8.05 -3.74
N GLU A 186 16.28 -8.97 -4.70
CA GLU A 186 15.05 -9.67 -5.10
C GLU A 186 14.89 -11.00 -4.38
N TYR A 187 13.71 -11.21 -3.79
CA TYR A 187 13.36 -12.44 -3.08
C TYR A 187 12.01 -12.97 -3.52
N ALA A 188 11.95 -14.30 -3.71
CA ALA A 188 10.70 -14.99 -4.02
C ALA A 188 9.91 -15.28 -2.72
N PHE A 189 8.68 -14.79 -2.65
CA PHE A 189 7.75 -15.00 -1.55
C PHE A 189 6.54 -15.82 -2.01
N PRO A 190 6.28 -16.99 -1.41
CA PRO A 190 5.11 -17.79 -1.72
C PRO A 190 3.78 -17.10 -1.40
N PHE A 191 2.76 -17.31 -2.24
CA PHE A 191 1.44 -16.70 -2.04
C PHE A 191 0.80 -17.03 -0.69
N PHE A 192 0.95 -18.27 -0.22
CA PHE A 192 0.35 -18.69 1.06
C PHE A 192 0.91 -17.94 2.29
N LEU A 193 2.00 -17.18 2.13
CA LEU A 193 2.51 -16.33 3.21
C LEU A 193 1.73 -15.02 3.36
N PHE A 194 1.05 -14.55 2.33
CA PHE A 194 0.29 -13.29 2.33
C PHE A 194 -1.12 -13.48 2.88
N ARG A 195 -1.71 -12.40 3.40
CA ARG A 195 -3.12 -12.38 3.79
C ARG A 195 -4.03 -12.41 2.57
N ASP A 196 -5.27 -12.85 2.78
CA ASP A 196 -6.28 -12.93 1.71
C ASP A 196 -6.51 -11.58 1.01
N GLU A 197 -6.50 -10.48 1.76
CA GLU A 197 -6.64 -9.10 1.25
C GLU A 197 -5.53 -8.75 0.24
N ASP A 198 -4.28 -9.10 0.54
CA ASP A 198 -3.14 -8.86 -0.34
C ASP A 198 -3.16 -9.82 -1.55
N LEU A 199 -3.64 -11.05 -1.34
CA LEU A 199 -3.81 -12.04 -2.41
C LEU A 199 -4.87 -11.65 -3.43
N GLU A 200 -5.92 -10.93 -3.04
CA GLU A 200 -6.91 -10.39 -3.99
C GLU A 200 -6.30 -9.43 -5.00
N VAL A 201 -5.23 -8.72 -4.62
CA VAL A 201 -4.49 -7.83 -5.52
C VAL A 201 -3.59 -8.64 -6.47
N LEU A 202 -2.95 -9.70 -5.96
CA LEU A 202 -1.96 -10.46 -6.71
C LEU A 202 -2.56 -11.52 -7.65
N LYS A 203 -3.68 -12.16 -7.27
CA LYS A 203 -4.29 -13.26 -8.03
C LYS A 203 -4.66 -12.91 -9.48
N PRO A 204 -5.32 -11.77 -9.77
CA PRO A 204 -5.64 -11.41 -11.15
C PRO A 204 -4.40 -11.21 -12.03
N GLY A 205 -3.29 -10.72 -11.45
CA GLY A 205 -2.01 -10.62 -12.16
C GLY A 205 -1.39 -11.99 -12.40
N TRP A 206 -1.45 -12.87 -11.41
CA TRP A 206 -0.97 -14.25 -11.51
C TRP A 206 -1.71 -15.03 -12.59
N ASP A 207 -3.04 -14.98 -12.62
CA ASP A 207 -3.84 -15.71 -13.61
C ASP A 207 -3.52 -15.25 -15.04
N ARG A 208 -3.29 -13.95 -15.23
CA ARG A 208 -2.81 -13.39 -16.51
C ARG A 208 -1.40 -13.86 -16.86
N TRP A 209 -0.50 -13.91 -15.89
CA TRP A 209 0.88 -14.41 -16.07
C TRP A 209 0.92 -15.89 -16.42
N VAL A 210 0.08 -16.70 -15.77
CA VAL A 210 -0.11 -18.11 -16.12
C VAL A 210 -0.66 -18.24 -17.54
N ALA A 211 -1.65 -17.43 -17.91
CA ALA A 211 -2.23 -17.45 -19.26
C ALA A 211 -1.26 -16.99 -20.36
N ALA A 212 -0.29 -16.13 -20.04
CA ALA A 212 0.68 -15.57 -20.97
C ALA A 212 1.96 -16.43 -21.17
N HIS A 213 2.03 -17.62 -20.56
CA HIS A 213 3.24 -18.47 -20.57
C HIS A 213 3.86 -18.64 -21.98
N GLY A 214 5.09 -18.13 -22.14
CA GLY A 214 5.92 -18.32 -23.33
C GLY A 214 6.28 -17.06 -24.11
N ASN A 215 5.78 -15.88 -23.73
CA ASN A 215 6.01 -14.63 -24.46
C ASN A 215 6.72 -13.58 -23.57
N TYR A 216 7.99 -13.29 -23.86
CA TYR A 216 8.89 -12.54 -22.98
C TYR A 216 8.53 -11.05 -22.88
N GLU A 217 8.09 -10.42 -23.98
CA GLU A 217 7.64 -9.02 -23.98
C GLU A 217 6.39 -8.80 -23.12
N SER A 218 5.49 -9.79 -23.04
CA SER A 218 4.32 -9.70 -22.16
C SER A 218 4.65 -9.87 -20.68
N GLN A 219 5.81 -10.47 -20.34
CA GLN A 219 6.23 -10.62 -18.94
C GLN A 219 6.73 -9.29 -18.37
N SER A 220 7.58 -8.56 -19.12
CA SER A 220 8.08 -7.24 -18.69
C SER A 220 6.99 -6.17 -18.60
N SER A 221 6.02 -6.16 -19.52
CA SER A 221 4.89 -5.22 -19.38
C SER A 221 4.02 -5.52 -18.16
N MET A 222 3.95 -6.80 -17.77
CA MET A 222 3.09 -7.24 -16.67
C MET A 222 3.73 -7.05 -15.28
N SER A 223 5.07 -7.10 -15.18
CA SER A 223 5.78 -6.69 -13.97
C SER A 223 5.51 -5.24 -13.60
N ASP A 224 5.54 -4.35 -14.60
CA ASP A 224 5.33 -2.91 -14.39
C ASP A 224 3.86 -2.60 -14.03
N GLU A 225 2.92 -3.30 -14.67
CA GLU A 225 1.50 -3.17 -14.37
C GLU A 225 1.20 -3.63 -12.93
N LEU A 226 1.75 -4.78 -12.55
CA LEU A 226 1.58 -5.36 -11.22
C LEU A 226 2.15 -4.47 -10.13
N ARG A 227 3.38 -3.99 -10.33
CA ARG A 227 4.03 -3.05 -9.41
C ARG A 227 3.14 -1.85 -9.18
N THR A 228 2.55 -1.29 -10.22
CA THR A 228 1.81 -0.05 -10.03
C THR A 228 0.40 -0.26 -9.48
N LEU A 229 -0.27 -1.35 -9.87
CA LEU A 229 -1.57 -1.73 -9.29
C LEU A 229 -1.46 -1.92 -7.77
N ALA A 230 -0.39 -2.59 -7.32
CA ALA A 230 -0.12 -2.81 -5.92
C ALA A 230 0.11 -1.50 -5.15
N ALA A 231 0.90 -0.58 -5.71
CA ALA A 231 1.17 0.72 -5.07
C ALA A 231 -0.11 1.56 -4.92
N ALA A 232 -0.94 1.56 -5.97
CA ALA A 232 -2.21 2.28 -6.00
C ALA A 232 -3.18 1.81 -4.90
N ARG A 233 -3.38 0.49 -4.78
CA ARG A 233 -4.25 -0.11 -3.74
C ARG A 233 -3.78 0.22 -2.33
N GLN A 234 -2.47 0.18 -2.09
CA GLN A 234 -1.94 0.46 -0.75
C GLN A 234 -2.08 1.93 -0.38
N GLN A 235 -1.91 2.83 -1.35
CA GLN A 235 -2.21 4.25 -1.16
C GLN A 235 -3.68 4.48 -0.78
N ASP A 236 -4.62 3.79 -1.43
CA ASP A 236 -6.04 3.88 -1.08
C ASP A 236 -6.35 3.31 0.31
N ALA A 237 -5.72 2.21 0.68
CA ALA A 237 -5.89 1.62 2.00
C ALA A 237 -5.42 2.59 3.10
N GLU A 238 -4.29 3.27 2.91
CA GLU A 238 -3.80 4.31 3.82
C GLU A 238 -4.77 5.50 3.93
N VAL A 239 -5.27 6.00 2.79
CA VAL A 239 -6.21 7.13 2.75
C VAL A 239 -7.53 6.74 3.41
N THR A 240 -8.06 5.56 3.12
CA THR A 240 -9.30 5.04 3.71
C THR A 240 -9.17 4.89 5.22
N GLN A 241 -8.05 4.34 5.71
CA GLN A 241 -7.79 4.23 7.14
C GLN A 241 -7.70 5.60 7.82
N GLN A 242 -7.08 6.60 7.17
CA GLN A 242 -7.01 7.96 7.67
C GLN A 242 -8.39 8.62 7.73
N ILE A 243 -9.21 8.47 6.69
CA ILE A 243 -10.59 8.98 6.65
C ILE A 243 -11.44 8.31 7.73
N ALA A 244 -11.37 7.00 7.88
CA ALA A 244 -12.10 6.26 8.91
C ALA A 244 -11.67 6.73 10.32
N LYS A 245 -10.37 6.94 10.55
CA LYS A 245 -9.84 7.49 11.81
C LYS A 245 -10.33 8.91 12.06
N LEU A 246 -10.35 9.77 11.04
CA LEU A 246 -10.89 11.12 11.12
C LEU A 246 -12.40 11.11 11.40
N GLN A 247 -13.17 10.25 10.73
CA GLN A 247 -14.61 10.07 10.96
C GLN A 247 -14.89 9.57 12.38
N LEU A 248 -14.13 8.58 12.88
CA LEU A 248 -14.21 8.14 14.26
C LEU A 248 -13.87 9.27 15.24
N MET A 249 -12.81 10.03 14.98
CA MET A 249 -12.45 11.20 15.78
C MET A 249 -13.58 12.24 15.79
N MET A 250 -14.18 12.55 14.64
CA MET A 250 -15.30 13.48 14.52
C MET A 250 -16.55 12.98 15.24
N GLN A 251 -16.92 11.71 15.08
CA GLN A 251 -18.04 11.08 15.79
C GLN A 251 -17.83 11.07 17.30
N THR A 252 -16.60 10.87 17.79
CA THR A 252 -16.30 10.95 19.23
C THR A 252 -16.39 12.38 19.77
N VAL A 253 -16.17 13.40 18.93
CA VAL A 253 -16.36 14.81 19.27
C VAL A 253 -17.85 15.16 19.26
N GLU A 254 -18.61 14.73 18.26
CA GLU A 254 -20.07 14.95 18.16
C GLU A 254 -20.85 14.21 19.26
N ALA A 255 -20.42 12.99 19.62
CA ALA A 255 -21.00 12.21 20.71
C ALA A 255 -20.61 12.72 22.11
N GLY A 256 -19.80 13.79 22.21
CA GLY A 256 -19.35 14.37 23.48
C GLY A 256 -18.38 13.51 24.28
N VAL A 257 -17.83 12.44 23.68
CA VAL A 257 -16.88 11.51 24.32
C VAL A 257 -15.50 12.14 24.46
N THR A 258 -15.11 12.99 23.50
CA THR A 258 -13.87 13.78 23.54
C THR A 258 -14.14 15.21 23.08
N SER A 259 -13.36 16.17 23.54
CA SER A 259 -13.42 17.56 23.09
C SER A 259 -12.18 17.90 22.28
N LEU A 260 -12.29 18.91 21.40
CA LEU A 260 -11.11 19.50 20.77
C LEU A 260 -10.49 20.52 21.72
N TRP A 261 -9.18 20.42 21.92
CA TRP A 261 -8.40 21.31 22.78
C TRP A 261 -7.28 21.94 21.98
N GLU A 262 -7.10 23.24 22.13
CA GLU A 262 -5.97 23.97 21.62
C GLU A 262 -4.92 24.08 22.73
N VAL A 263 -3.74 23.53 22.46
CA VAL A 263 -2.58 23.56 23.34
C VAL A 263 -1.55 24.49 22.70
N THR A 264 -1.20 25.55 23.42
CA THR A 264 -0.07 26.40 23.02
C THR A 264 1.20 25.66 23.40
N LEU A 265 2.13 25.48 22.46
CA LEU A 265 3.44 24.90 22.69
C LEU A 265 4.49 25.99 22.54
N MET A 266 5.41 26.09 23.49
CA MET A 266 6.54 27.01 23.45
C MET A 266 7.83 26.22 23.24
N PRO A 267 8.83 26.78 22.56
CA PRO A 267 10.13 26.11 22.41
C PRO A 267 10.78 25.87 23.78
N GLY A 268 11.28 24.66 24.01
CA GLY A 268 12.10 24.35 25.19
C GLY A 268 13.51 24.93 25.08
N GLN A 269 14.27 24.90 26.18
CA GLN A 269 15.66 25.36 26.15
C GLN A 269 16.49 24.55 25.14
N GLY A 270 17.12 25.24 24.19
CA GLY A 270 17.94 24.61 23.13
C GLY A 270 17.18 24.24 21.85
N VAL A 271 15.86 24.45 21.78
CA VAL A 271 15.06 24.23 20.56
C VAL A 271 14.86 25.57 19.85
N ALA A 272 15.44 25.71 18.66
CA ALA A 272 15.19 26.87 17.80
C ALA A 272 13.78 26.73 17.17
N GLY A 273 12.79 27.41 17.74
CA GLY A 273 11.41 27.35 17.24
C GLY A 273 10.54 28.50 17.74
N THR A 274 9.48 28.82 17.01
CA THR A 274 8.45 29.78 17.45
C THR A 274 7.34 29.06 18.24
N PRO A 275 6.55 29.75 19.08
CA PRO A 275 5.37 29.17 19.68
C PRO A 275 4.40 28.58 18.63
N LEU A 276 3.81 27.43 18.92
CA LEU A 276 2.87 26.72 18.06
C LEU A 276 1.51 26.61 18.75
N TRP A 277 0.43 26.69 17.99
CA TRP A 277 -0.92 26.38 18.47
C TRP A 277 -1.36 25.06 17.86
N VAL A 278 -1.46 24.02 18.67
CA VAL A 278 -1.79 22.66 18.20
C VAL A 278 -3.17 22.28 18.71
N VAL A 279 -4.07 21.96 17.79
CA VAL A 279 -5.41 21.47 18.11
C VAL A 279 -5.37 19.93 18.14
N VAL A 280 -5.74 19.36 19.29
CA VAL A 280 -5.75 17.92 19.51
C VAL A 280 -7.03 17.49 20.22
N PRO A 281 -7.57 16.30 19.91
CA PRO A 281 -8.69 15.76 20.67
C PRO A 281 -8.20 15.19 22.01
N GLY A 282 -9.01 15.36 23.04
CA GLY A 282 -8.76 14.79 24.37
C GLY A 282 -10.04 14.74 25.19
N ARG A 283 -10.15 13.76 26.08
CA ARG A 283 -11.24 13.68 27.08
C ARG A 283 -11.12 14.83 28.08
N ASP A 284 -9.89 15.25 28.39
CA ASP A 284 -9.58 16.37 29.26
C ASP A 284 -8.32 17.12 28.78
N SER A 285 -8.02 18.25 29.44
CA SER A 285 -6.88 19.09 29.12
C SER A 285 -5.53 18.39 29.35
N ARG A 286 -5.44 17.43 30.28
CA ARG A 286 -4.19 16.69 30.55
C ARG A 286 -3.87 15.73 29.42
N GLN A 287 -4.86 14.98 28.95
CA GLN A 287 -4.73 14.07 27.83
C GLN A 287 -4.38 14.81 26.54
N ALA A 288 -5.05 15.95 26.28
CA ALA A 288 -4.73 16.82 25.15
C ALA A 288 -3.28 17.34 25.23
N THR A 289 -2.83 17.80 26.40
CA THR A 289 -1.47 18.29 26.60
C THR A 289 -0.42 17.21 26.34
N ALA A 290 -0.63 16.00 26.87
CA ALA A 290 0.25 14.87 26.64
C ALA A 290 0.34 14.48 25.16
N ALA A 291 -0.79 14.49 24.45
CA ALA A 291 -0.85 14.22 23.02
C ALA A 291 -0.18 15.31 22.15
N ALA A 292 -0.27 16.58 22.57
CA ALA A 292 0.40 17.68 21.88
C ALA A 292 1.94 17.61 22.06
N LEU A 293 2.41 17.27 23.25
CA LEU A 293 3.84 17.12 23.56
C LEU A 293 4.47 15.89 22.89
N SER A 294 3.75 14.77 22.80
CA SER A 294 4.27 13.57 22.14
C SER A 294 4.50 13.77 20.64
N ARG A 295 3.69 14.63 20.00
CA ARG A 295 3.82 14.98 18.58
C ARG A 295 4.88 16.07 18.31
N ASN A 296 5.33 16.78 19.34
CA ASN A 296 6.24 17.93 19.22
C ASN A 296 7.36 17.83 20.27
N PRO A 297 8.31 16.89 20.10
CA PRO A 297 9.40 16.69 21.06
C PRO A 297 10.28 17.94 21.17
N GLY A 298 10.67 18.29 22.39
CA GLY A 298 11.48 19.49 22.67
C GLY A 298 10.70 20.78 22.92
N TYR A 299 9.38 20.77 22.68
CA TYR A 299 8.50 21.86 23.08
C TYR A 299 7.95 21.65 24.49
N ILE A 300 7.60 22.74 25.18
CA ILE A 300 6.94 22.76 26.49
C ILE A 300 5.50 23.26 26.34
N ALA A 301 4.60 22.69 27.14
CA ALA A 301 3.19 23.07 27.09
C ALA A 301 2.95 24.40 27.80
N GLY A 302 2.29 25.32 27.10
CA GLY A 302 1.74 26.58 27.58
C GLY A 302 0.23 26.48 27.85
N PRO A 303 -0.52 27.58 27.67
CA PRO A 303 -1.97 27.60 27.92
C PRO A 303 -2.74 26.59 27.08
N VAL A 304 -3.74 25.96 27.71
CA VAL A 304 -4.63 24.96 27.10
C VAL A 304 -6.06 25.45 27.20
N ARG A 305 -6.80 25.44 26.10
CA ARG A 305 -8.23 25.81 26.08
C ARG A 305 -9.05 24.81 25.28
N ARG A 306 -10.31 24.62 25.67
CA ARG A 306 -11.27 23.82 24.92
C ARG A 306 -11.83 24.64 23.75
N VAL A 307 -11.85 24.04 22.56
CA VAL A 307 -12.30 24.68 21.30
C VAL A 307 -13.70 24.21 20.91
N SER A 308 -14.06 22.96 21.23
CA SER A 308 -15.42 22.46 20.99
C SER A 308 -16.42 23.05 21.99
N ARG A 309 -17.59 23.49 21.49
CA ARG A 309 -18.74 23.91 22.29
C ARG A 309 -19.51 22.71 22.80
#